data_AF-A0A2D6LJT8-F1
#
_entry.id   AF-A0A2D6LJT8-F1
#
_cell.length_a   1.000
_cell.length_b   1.000
_cell.length_c   1.000
_cell.angle_alpha   90.00
_cell.angle_beta   90.00
_cell.angle_gamma   90.00
#
_symmetry.space_group_name_H-M   'P 1'
#
loop_
_entity.id
_entity.type
_entity.pdbx_description
1 polymer ?
#
loop_
_entity_poly.entity_id
_entity_poly.type
_entity_poly.pdbx_seq_one_letter_code
_entity_poly.pdbx_strand_id
1 'polypeptide(L)'
;MSEQSDKLGRQCFTGPLMLVVFVAFSAVNTFAAENTAKTTTAPRAVSALMREATPAAHRGERWPRANAEYARIKRLRMSSDDVIRLLSKPLNRHAALAAYVKWQLMSFEPDLSQADVETFGRIIATMPRVHRQPEPQLQPRTARSNMNLSIIAGRQIAFISDVEPIKNTRGFKQKLSVVNTGSALSFDQDEPGPFQRDREVSQANERLESMRERTTHSNEPVLAYRDALMPRLPTKGGVRLAAMATDVYDRVAAGDPSARPAMKRLINECRKLMRDPHLTVEHRRNLSNEIIKLRGLRTKVVQGIELNDRDKIAFRGVRVSIPQRDVTAALAYLSGIEPTVARGD
;
A
#
# COMPACT_ATOMS: atom_id res chain seq x y z
N MET A 1 -15.01 -70.71 -29.93
CA MET A 1 -16.11 -69.72 -30.08
C MET A 1 -15.43 -68.36 -29.98
N SER A 2 -15.05 -67.79 -31.13
CA SER A 2 -15.78 -66.70 -31.83
C SER A 2 -15.68 -65.36 -31.08
N GLU A 3 -15.30 -64.23 -31.66
CA GLU A 3 -14.85 -63.97 -33.04
C GLU A 3 -14.07 -62.64 -33.12
N GLN A 4 -13.32 -62.50 -34.21
CA GLN A 4 -12.67 -61.27 -34.70
C GLN A 4 -13.66 -60.12 -34.95
N SER A 5 -13.20 -58.86 -34.88
CA SER A 5 -13.26 -57.96 -36.06
C SER A 5 -12.47 -56.66 -35.89
N ASP A 6 -11.92 -56.17 -37.00
CA ASP A 6 -11.15 -54.92 -37.13
C ASP A 6 -12.04 -53.66 -37.22
N LYS A 7 -11.44 -52.47 -37.06
CA LYS A 7 -11.25 -51.57 -38.22
C LYS A 7 -10.34 -50.36 -37.97
N LEU A 8 -9.42 -50.17 -38.91
CA LEU A 8 -8.60 -48.97 -39.10
C LEU A 8 -9.44 -47.79 -39.64
N GLY A 9 -8.99 -46.56 -39.34
CA GLY A 9 -9.53 -45.32 -39.90
C GLY A 9 -8.46 -44.25 -40.09
N ARG A 10 -7.53 -44.45 -41.03
CA ARG A 10 -6.67 -43.36 -41.54
C ARG A 10 -7.50 -42.53 -42.53
N GLN A 11 -7.45 -41.20 -42.42
CA GLN A 11 -7.75 -40.32 -43.56
C GLN A 11 -6.63 -39.29 -43.73
N CYS A 12 -5.94 -39.41 -44.86
CA CYS A 12 -5.10 -38.35 -45.39
C CYS A 12 -5.99 -37.34 -46.13
N PHE A 13 -5.77 -36.04 -45.93
CA PHE A 13 -6.27 -35.01 -46.83
C PHE A 13 -5.09 -34.25 -47.44
N THR A 14 -4.78 -34.61 -48.67
CA THR A 14 -3.87 -33.87 -49.57
C THR A 14 -4.70 -33.40 -50.76
N GLY A 15 -4.86 -32.09 -50.92
CA GLY A 15 -5.64 -31.45 -51.97
C GLY A 15 -5.18 -29.99 -52.17
N PRO A 16 -5.28 -29.42 -53.38
CA PRO A 16 -4.20 -28.60 -53.92
C PRO A 16 -4.35 -27.08 -53.76
N LEU A 17 -3.27 -26.38 -54.12
CA LEU A 17 -3.22 -24.94 -54.34
C LEU A 17 -4.40 -24.44 -55.20
N MET A 18 -4.95 -23.28 -54.85
CA MET A 18 -5.37 -22.33 -55.87
C MET A 18 -4.87 -20.92 -55.58
N LEU A 19 -4.46 -20.26 -56.65
CA LEU A 19 -3.91 -18.93 -56.71
C LEU A 19 -5.05 -17.90 -56.59
N VAL A 20 -4.97 -16.96 -55.63
CA VAL A 20 -5.67 -15.67 -55.75
C VAL A 20 -4.68 -14.55 -55.49
N VAL A 21 -4.46 -13.77 -56.54
CA VAL A 21 -3.44 -12.72 -56.66
C VAL A 21 -4.17 -11.40 -56.89
N PHE A 22 -3.79 -10.36 -56.14
CA PHE A 22 -4.17 -8.94 -56.31
C PHE A 22 -5.63 -8.51 -56.00
N VAL A 23 -5.91 -8.21 -54.72
CA VAL A 23 -6.66 -7.04 -54.21
C VAL A 23 -6.15 -6.75 -52.78
N ALA A 24 -5.75 -5.55 -52.34
CA ALA A 24 -5.31 -4.35 -53.05
C ALA A 24 -4.17 -3.67 -52.24
N PHE A 25 -3.07 -3.31 -52.88
CA PHE A 25 -1.84 -2.82 -52.21
C PHE A 25 -1.86 -1.30 -51.94
N SER A 26 -2.93 -0.80 -51.32
CA SER A 26 -3.24 0.65 -51.27
C SER A 26 -3.52 1.18 -49.85
N ALA A 27 -3.33 0.39 -48.80
CA ALA A 27 -3.63 0.76 -47.40
C ALA A 27 -2.40 0.76 -46.46
N VAL A 28 -1.18 0.68 -47.00
CA VAL A 28 0.06 0.61 -46.19
C VAL A 28 0.76 1.98 -46.01
N ASN A 29 0.44 2.98 -46.84
CA ASN A 29 1.10 4.29 -46.82
C ASN A 29 0.51 5.32 -45.83
N THR A 30 -0.34 4.92 -44.88
CA THR A 30 -1.04 5.84 -43.95
C THR A 30 -0.45 5.87 -42.53
N PHE A 31 0.76 5.35 -42.31
CA PHE A 31 1.46 5.42 -41.01
C PHE A 31 2.87 6.04 -41.04
N ALA A 32 3.25 6.69 -42.14
CA ALA A 32 4.39 7.61 -42.19
C ALA A 32 4.05 9.02 -41.66
N ALA A 33 3.01 9.15 -40.82
CA ALA A 33 2.83 10.31 -39.95
C ALA A 33 3.91 10.27 -38.87
N GLU A 34 5.07 10.82 -39.21
CA GLU A 34 6.26 10.96 -38.37
C GLU A 34 5.89 11.69 -37.08
N ASN A 35 5.48 10.91 -36.07
CA ASN A 35 5.07 11.43 -34.78
C ASN A 35 6.31 11.95 -34.05
N THR A 36 6.60 13.23 -34.27
CA THR A 36 7.59 14.03 -33.55
C THR A 36 7.17 14.16 -32.08
N ALA A 37 7.37 13.07 -31.34
CA ALA A 37 7.06 12.96 -29.93
C ALA A 37 7.83 14.05 -29.17
N LYS A 38 7.10 14.84 -28.38
CA LYS A 38 7.67 16.04 -27.77
C LYS A 38 8.59 15.62 -26.63
N THR A 39 9.88 15.94 -26.74
CA THR A 39 10.83 15.81 -25.63
C THR A 39 10.32 16.65 -24.47
N THR A 40 10.14 16.04 -23.30
CA THR A 40 9.69 16.74 -22.09
C THR A 40 10.80 16.78 -21.06
N THR A 41 10.91 17.88 -20.32
CA THR A 41 11.88 17.95 -19.23
C THR A 41 11.33 17.24 -17.99
N ALA A 42 12.19 16.51 -17.29
CA ALA A 42 11.87 15.80 -16.05
C ALA A 42 11.04 16.65 -15.04
N PRO A 43 11.41 17.92 -14.71
CA PRO A 43 10.61 18.75 -13.81
C PRO A 43 9.20 19.05 -14.34
N ARG A 44 9.04 19.29 -15.65
CA ARG A 44 7.74 19.62 -16.27
C ARG A 44 6.78 18.43 -16.21
N ALA A 45 7.29 17.21 -16.44
CA ALA A 45 6.50 15.99 -16.31
C ALA A 45 6.07 15.74 -14.85
N VAL A 46 6.98 15.87 -13.88
CA VAL A 46 6.67 15.72 -12.45
C VAL A 46 5.65 16.76 -11.99
N SER A 47 5.83 18.04 -12.33
CA SER A 47 4.87 19.10 -11.95
C SER A 47 3.50 18.94 -12.62
N ALA A 48 3.42 18.34 -13.81
CA ALA A 48 2.15 18.01 -14.45
C ALA A 48 1.45 16.85 -13.72
N LEU A 49 2.17 15.76 -13.46
CA LEU A 49 1.65 14.59 -12.74
C LEU A 49 1.22 14.90 -11.29
N MET A 50 1.98 15.74 -10.58
CA MET A 50 1.61 16.23 -9.24
C MET A 50 0.26 16.95 -9.29
N ARG A 51 0.10 17.93 -10.18
CA ARG A 51 -1.17 18.69 -10.33
C ARG A 51 -2.34 17.82 -10.76
N GLU A 52 -2.09 16.82 -11.61
CA GLU A 52 -3.11 15.84 -12.04
C GLU A 52 -3.65 15.04 -10.85
N ALA A 53 -2.80 14.68 -9.89
CA ALA A 53 -3.12 13.77 -8.79
C ALA A 53 -3.39 14.43 -7.43
N THR A 54 -3.12 15.74 -7.26
CA THR A 54 -3.50 16.52 -6.07
C THR A 54 -4.98 16.37 -5.69
N PRO A 55 -5.96 16.40 -6.62
CA PRO A 55 -7.38 16.21 -6.27
C PRO A 55 -7.67 14.87 -5.59
N ALA A 56 -7.17 13.77 -6.17
CA ALA A 56 -7.33 12.43 -5.60
C ALA A 56 -6.69 12.32 -4.21
N ALA A 57 -5.41 12.72 -4.11
CA ALA A 57 -4.64 12.62 -2.86
C ALA A 57 -5.25 13.41 -1.69
N HIS A 58 -5.84 14.58 -1.94
CA HIS A 58 -6.34 15.46 -0.87
C HIS A 58 -7.85 15.44 -0.65
N ARG A 59 -8.65 15.13 -1.68
CA ARG A 59 -10.12 15.13 -1.61
C ARG A 59 -10.75 13.74 -1.71
N GLY A 60 -9.96 12.69 -1.94
CA GLY A 60 -10.47 11.33 -2.14
C GLY A 60 -11.19 11.14 -3.48
N GLU A 61 -10.95 12.02 -4.45
CA GLU A 61 -11.41 11.81 -5.83
C GLU A 61 -10.73 10.59 -6.44
N ARG A 62 -11.36 9.94 -7.42
CA ARG A 62 -10.76 8.80 -8.14
C ARG A 62 -9.40 9.17 -8.72
N TRP A 63 -8.41 8.28 -8.61
CA TRP A 63 -7.10 8.50 -9.24
C TRP A 63 -7.26 8.74 -10.75
N PRO A 64 -6.55 9.71 -11.35
CA PRO A 64 -6.84 10.14 -12.73
C PRO A 64 -6.61 9.08 -13.80
N ARG A 65 -5.88 8.00 -13.49
CA ARG A 65 -5.51 6.92 -14.41
C ARG A 65 -5.55 5.58 -13.70
N ALA A 66 -6.08 4.57 -14.39
CA ALA A 66 -6.06 3.18 -13.94
C ALA A 66 -4.77 2.43 -14.34
N ASN A 67 -3.96 2.98 -15.25
CA ASN A 67 -2.74 2.37 -15.77
C ASN A 67 -1.59 3.38 -15.83
N ALA A 68 -0.34 2.88 -15.87
CA ALA A 68 0.84 3.69 -16.14
C ALA A 68 0.95 3.99 -17.64
N GLU A 69 0.38 5.12 -18.09
CA GLU A 69 0.26 5.44 -19.52
C GLU A 69 0.47 6.93 -19.87
N TYR A 70 0.98 7.72 -18.92
CA TYR A 70 1.20 9.16 -19.08
C TYR A 70 2.03 9.51 -20.33
N ALA A 71 3.16 8.82 -20.55
CA ALA A 71 4.04 9.05 -21.71
C ALA A 71 3.30 8.81 -23.04
N ARG A 72 2.57 7.68 -23.13
CA ARG A 72 1.77 7.28 -24.29
C ARG A 72 0.68 8.31 -24.61
N ILE A 73 -0.15 8.67 -23.62
CA ILE A 73 -1.28 9.59 -23.82
C ILE A 73 -0.80 11.01 -24.18
N LYS A 74 0.31 11.48 -23.59
CA LYS A 74 0.84 12.82 -23.88
C LYS A 74 1.82 12.86 -25.06
N ARG A 75 2.12 11.72 -25.70
CA ARG A 75 3.13 11.55 -26.77
C ARG A 75 4.48 12.17 -26.40
N LEU A 76 4.93 11.90 -25.17
CA LEU A 76 6.18 12.46 -24.62
C LEU A 76 7.31 11.43 -24.64
N ARG A 77 8.54 11.91 -24.80
CA ARG A 77 9.77 11.13 -24.58
C ARG A 77 10.61 11.75 -23.46
N MET A 78 11.30 10.89 -22.72
CA MET A 78 12.26 11.18 -21.65
C MET A 78 13.31 10.06 -21.69
N SER A 79 14.58 10.34 -21.36
CA SER A 79 15.61 9.29 -21.33
C SER A 79 15.44 8.34 -20.14
N SER A 80 15.93 7.10 -20.28
CA SER A 80 15.98 6.14 -19.17
C SER A 80 16.67 6.74 -17.95
N ASP A 81 17.81 7.40 -18.14
CA ASP A 81 18.59 8.05 -17.07
C ASP A 81 17.79 9.12 -16.32
N ASP A 82 17.03 9.96 -17.03
CA ASP A 82 16.19 10.98 -16.41
C ASP A 82 15.10 10.34 -15.54
N VAL A 83 14.46 9.29 -16.04
CA VAL A 83 13.43 8.55 -15.31
C VAL A 83 14.03 7.85 -14.10
N ILE A 84 15.14 7.13 -14.25
CA ILE A 84 15.87 6.44 -13.16
C ILE A 84 16.29 7.45 -12.08
N ARG A 85 16.82 8.61 -12.48
CA ARG A 85 17.20 9.73 -11.60
C ARG A 85 16.02 10.41 -10.90
N LEU A 86 14.80 10.30 -11.44
CA LEU A 86 13.57 10.70 -10.75
C LEU A 86 13.05 9.62 -9.80
N LEU A 87 13.13 8.35 -10.19
CA LEU A 87 12.70 7.20 -9.39
C LEU A 87 13.56 7.02 -8.13
N SER A 88 14.85 7.37 -8.17
CA SER A 88 15.76 7.32 -7.02
C SER A 88 15.60 8.48 -6.02
N LYS A 89 14.83 9.53 -6.37
CA LYS A 89 14.61 10.70 -5.51
C LYS A 89 13.37 10.57 -4.63
N PRO A 90 13.36 11.18 -3.43
CA PRO A 90 12.13 11.46 -2.70
C PRO A 90 11.38 12.61 -3.40
N LEU A 91 10.14 12.38 -3.83
CA LEU A 91 9.38 13.36 -4.63
C LEU A 91 8.37 14.20 -3.82
N ASN A 92 7.80 13.66 -2.75
CA ASN A 92 6.81 14.35 -1.92
C ASN A 92 6.76 13.73 -0.50
N ARG A 93 6.28 14.49 0.49
CA ARG A 93 5.96 13.97 1.84
C ARG A 93 4.73 13.06 1.83
N HIS A 94 3.77 13.30 0.92
CA HIS A 94 2.57 12.48 0.79
C HIS A 94 2.85 11.21 -0.03
N ALA A 95 2.85 10.04 0.61
CA ALA A 95 3.28 8.79 -0.01
C ALA A 95 2.41 8.40 -1.23
N ALA A 96 1.09 8.50 -1.14
CA ALA A 96 0.18 8.20 -2.26
C ALA A 96 0.48 9.03 -3.53
N LEU A 97 0.67 10.35 -3.36
CA LEU A 97 0.98 11.27 -4.45
C LEU A 97 2.38 11.01 -5.03
N ALA A 98 3.39 10.77 -4.19
CA ALA A 98 4.72 10.36 -4.65
C ALA A 98 4.67 9.04 -5.44
N ALA A 99 3.84 8.08 -5.00
CA ALA A 99 3.64 6.82 -5.70
C ALA A 99 2.96 6.98 -7.05
N TYR A 100 1.90 7.81 -7.14
CA TYR A 100 1.25 8.07 -8.41
C TYR A 100 2.22 8.63 -9.45
N VAL A 101 3.06 9.61 -9.05
CA VAL A 101 4.07 10.17 -9.94
C VAL A 101 5.11 9.12 -10.35
N LYS A 102 5.67 8.34 -9.40
CA LYS A 102 6.64 7.28 -9.72
C LYS A 102 6.03 6.19 -10.61
N TRP A 103 4.78 5.79 -10.37
CA TRP A 103 4.04 4.83 -11.20
C TRP A 103 3.85 5.34 -12.63
N GLN A 104 3.40 6.58 -12.80
CA GLN A 104 3.24 7.16 -14.13
C GLN A 104 4.58 7.40 -14.84
N LEU A 105 5.69 7.62 -14.11
CA LEU A 105 7.03 7.64 -14.69
C LEU A 105 7.47 6.27 -15.25
N MET A 106 6.93 5.14 -14.73
CA MET A 106 7.20 3.81 -15.32
C MET A 106 6.64 3.65 -16.74
N SER A 107 5.72 4.54 -17.18
CA SER A 107 5.18 4.55 -18.56
C SER A 107 6.16 5.03 -19.63
N PHE A 108 7.31 5.60 -19.23
CA PHE A 108 8.43 5.88 -20.13
C PHE A 108 9.35 4.66 -20.36
N GLU A 109 8.99 3.50 -19.80
CA GLU A 109 9.70 2.23 -19.98
C GLU A 109 11.23 2.32 -19.71
N PRO A 110 11.65 2.87 -18.55
CA PRO A 110 13.07 3.00 -18.23
C PRO A 110 13.76 1.63 -18.21
N ASP A 111 14.88 1.54 -18.94
CA ASP A 111 15.76 0.38 -18.86
C ASP A 111 16.52 0.39 -17.52
N LEU A 112 15.88 -0.19 -16.51
CA LEU A 112 16.46 -0.28 -15.18
C LEU A 112 17.77 -1.06 -15.17
N SER A 113 18.08 -1.92 -16.16
CA SER A 113 19.33 -2.71 -16.17
C SER A 113 20.60 -1.87 -16.26
N GLN A 114 20.48 -0.61 -16.69
CA GLN A 114 21.56 0.37 -16.79
C GLN A 114 21.91 1.03 -15.45
N ALA A 115 21.06 0.92 -14.43
CA ALA A 115 21.31 1.51 -13.12
C ALA A 115 22.35 0.72 -12.31
N ASP A 116 23.15 1.43 -11.52
CA ASP A 116 24.08 0.82 -10.56
C ASP A 116 23.38 0.34 -9.27
N VAL A 117 24.10 -0.48 -8.49
CA VAL A 117 23.60 -1.05 -7.22
C VAL A 117 23.19 0.03 -6.21
N GLU A 118 23.92 1.15 -6.17
CA GLU A 118 23.60 2.28 -5.30
C GLU A 118 22.26 2.93 -5.70
N THR A 119 22.03 3.12 -6.99
CA THR A 119 20.80 3.70 -7.54
C THR A 119 19.60 2.79 -7.31
N PHE A 120 19.74 1.47 -7.41
CA PHE A 120 18.70 0.55 -6.95
C PHE A 120 18.44 0.68 -5.45
N GLY A 121 19.50 0.74 -4.62
CA GLY A 121 19.38 0.99 -3.18
C GLY A 121 18.57 2.25 -2.89
N ARG A 122 18.84 3.35 -3.62
CA ARG A 122 18.09 4.63 -3.52
C ARG A 122 16.64 4.51 -4.02
N ILE A 123 16.38 3.79 -5.11
CA ILE A 123 15.00 3.54 -5.61
C ILE A 123 14.19 2.74 -4.57
N ILE A 124 14.78 1.70 -3.99
CA ILE A 124 14.18 0.84 -2.96
C ILE A 124 13.94 1.64 -1.67
N ALA A 125 14.95 2.36 -1.17
CA ALA A 125 14.86 3.16 0.04
C ALA A 125 13.87 4.35 -0.08
N THR A 126 13.65 4.86 -1.30
CA THR A 126 12.65 5.90 -1.59
C THR A 126 11.34 5.35 -2.16
N MET A 127 11.05 4.04 -2.01
CA MET A 127 9.73 3.50 -2.29
C MET A 127 8.70 4.13 -1.34
N PRO A 128 7.58 4.67 -1.86
CA PRO A 128 6.46 5.10 -1.04
C PRO A 128 5.96 3.96 -0.14
N ARG A 129 5.69 4.27 1.13
CA ARG A 129 5.22 3.30 2.13
C ARG A 129 3.74 2.99 1.93
N VAL A 130 3.35 1.75 2.22
CA VAL A 130 1.94 1.34 2.30
C VAL A 130 1.36 1.93 3.59
N HIS A 131 0.26 2.67 3.50
CA HIS A 131 -0.43 3.22 4.67
C HIS A 131 -1.10 2.09 5.44
N ARG A 132 -0.95 2.14 6.76
CA ARG A 132 -1.52 1.14 7.68
C ARG A 132 -3.04 1.31 7.75
N GLN A 133 -3.76 0.19 7.69
CA GLN A 133 -5.20 0.16 7.94
C GLN A 133 -5.49 0.75 9.32
N PRO A 134 -6.58 1.52 9.48
CA PRO A 134 -6.89 2.23 10.71
C PRO A 134 -7.10 1.24 11.86
N GLU A 135 -6.41 1.48 12.98
CA GLU A 135 -6.75 0.86 14.25
C GLU A 135 -7.82 1.71 14.93
N PRO A 136 -8.93 1.12 15.40
CA PRO A 136 -9.97 1.87 16.09
C PRO A 136 -9.40 2.45 17.39
N GLN A 137 -9.30 3.77 17.44
CA GLN A 137 -9.02 4.49 18.67
C GLN A 137 -10.29 4.50 19.53
N LEU A 138 -10.63 3.36 20.15
CA LEU A 138 -11.31 3.45 21.43
C LEU A 138 -10.34 4.16 22.36
N GLN A 139 -10.66 5.40 22.74
CA GLN A 139 -10.10 5.95 23.96
C GLN A 139 -10.35 4.89 25.03
N PRO A 140 -9.31 4.40 25.74
CA PRO A 140 -9.56 3.51 26.86
C PRO A 140 -10.37 4.34 27.85
N ARG A 141 -11.68 4.08 27.91
CA ARG A 141 -12.52 4.46 29.05
C ARG A 141 -11.77 3.88 30.23
N THR A 142 -11.08 4.75 30.96
CA THR A 142 -10.24 4.34 32.07
C THR A 142 -11.15 3.59 33.00
N ALA A 143 -10.90 2.28 33.17
CA ALA A 143 -11.68 1.41 34.01
C ALA A 143 -11.39 1.75 35.48
N ARG A 144 -11.75 2.97 35.88
CA ARG A 144 -11.90 3.37 37.26
C ARG A 144 -13.09 2.60 37.79
N SER A 145 -12.75 1.45 38.39
CA SER A 145 -13.17 1.10 39.73
C SER A 145 -14.40 1.87 40.21
N ASN A 146 -15.50 1.14 40.34
CA ASN A 146 -16.77 1.49 40.99
C ASN A 146 -16.58 2.59 42.06
N MET A 147 -17.43 3.63 41.98
CA MET A 147 -17.32 4.91 42.69
C MET A 147 -16.11 5.76 42.30
N ASN A 148 -16.26 6.66 41.32
CA ASN A 148 -15.32 7.76 41.09
C ASN A 148 -15.99 9.00 40.49
N LEU A 149 -16.26 9.99 41.34
CA LEU A 149 -16.58 11.37 40.95
C LEU A 149 -15.48 11.89 40.01
N SER A 150 -15.78 12.16 38.74
CA SER A 150 -14.78 12.62 37.77
C SER A 150 -14.51 14.12 37.92
N ILE A 151 -13.64 14.50 38.87
CA ILE A 151 -13.11 15.86 38.94
C ILE A 151 -12.16 16.08 37.74
N ILE A 152 -12.68 16.75 36.71
CA ILE A 152 -11.85 17.28 35.62
C ILE A 152 -11.14 18.51 36.18
N ALA A 153 -9.81 18.43 36.31
CA ALA A 153 -8.99 19.55 36.77
C ALA A 153 -8.90 20.64 35.68
N GLY A 154 -9.89 21.54 35.67
CA GLY A 154 -9.87 22.76 34.87
C GLY A 154 -8.72 23.68 35.28
N ARG A 155 -8.13 24.37 34.30
CA ARG A 155 -7.09 25.36 34.57
C ARG A 155 -7.76 26.68 34.95
N GLN A 156 -7.83 26.98 36.24
CA GLN A 156 -8.32 28.29 36.69
C GLN A 156 -7.40 29.39 36.18
N ILE A 157 -7.98 30.36 35.46
CA ILE A 157 -7.31 31.59 35.05
C ILE A 157 -7.95 32.72 35.85
N ALA A 158 -7.24 33.17 36.88
CA ALA A 158 -7.56 34.39 37.60
C ALA A 158 -7.02 35.60 36.84
N PHE A 159 -7.86 36.61 36.64
CA PHE A 159 -7.44 37.91 36.14
C PHE A 159 -8.17 39.02 36.89
N ILE A 160 -7.56 40.21 36.91
CA ILE A 160 -8.18 41.40 37.49
C ILE A 160 -9.19 41.89 36.44
N SER A 161 -10.49 41.73 36.70
CA SER A 161 -11.52 42.17 35.76
C SER A 161 -11.85 43.65 35.90
N ASP A 162 -11.59 44.22 37.08
CA ASP A 162 -11.97 45.58 37.41
C ASP A 162 -11.08 46.17 38.53
N VAL A 163 -11.02 47.49 38.62
CA VAL A 163 -10.25 48.20 39.66
C VAL A 163 -10.96 49.46 40.14
N GLU A 164 -11.41 49.44 41.38
CA GLU A 164 -12.12 50.57 42.00
C GLU A 164 -11.14 51.41 42.87
N PRO A 165 -11.07 52.74 42.71
CA PRO A 165 -10.21 53.58 43.56
C PRO A 165 -10.73 53.60 45.01
N ILE A 166 -9.83 53.35 45.97
CA ILE A 166 -10.17 53.33 47.40
C ILE A 166 -10.22 54.78 47.91
N LYS A 167 -11.43 55.27 48.24
CA LYS A 167 -11.65 56.63 48.74
C LYS A 167 -10.62 57.02 49.81
N ASN A 168 -10.05 58.21 49.64
CA ASN A 168 -9.07 58.85 50.53
C ASN A 168 -7.70 58.13 50.65
N THR A 169 -7.36 57.24 49.72
CA THR A 169 -6.00 56.65 49.63
C THR A 169 -5.48 56.64 48.19
N ARG A 170 -4.16 56.55 48.01
CA ARG A 170 -3.51 56.38 46.68
C ARG A 170 -3.48 54.90 46.24
N GLY A 171 -4.60 54.19 46.38
CA GLY A 171 -4.70 52.74 46.12
C GLY A 171 -5.96 52.35 45.36
N PHE A 172 -5.88 51.25 44.63
CA PHE A 172 -7.02 50.65 43.91
C PHE A 172 -7.33 49.28 44.51
N LYS A 173 -8.62 49.01 44.72
CA LYS A 173 -9.14 47.70 45.11
C LYS A 173 -9.34 46.88 43.84
N GLN A 174 -8.44 45.94 43.59
CA GLN A 174 -8.55 45.01 42.48
C GLN A 174 -9.70 44.03 42.71
N LYS A 175 -10.61 43.93 41.75
CA LYS A 175 -11.68 42.93 41.72
C LYS A 175 -11.16 41.73 40.95
N LEU A 176 -10.66 40.74 41.70
CA LEU A 176 -10.16 39.49 41.12
C LEU A 176 -11.35 38.66 40.64
N SER A 177 -11.39 38.38 39.34
CA SER A 177 -12.35 37.44 38.75
C SER A 177 -11.63 36.16 38.33
N VAL A 178 -12.22 35.02 38.66
CA VAL A 178 -11.69 33.71 38.30
C VAL A 178 -12.60 33.10 37.24
N VAL A 179 -12.12 33.02 35.99
CA VAL A 179 -12.84 32.27 34.96
C VAL A 179 -12.39 30.82 35.06
N ASN A 180 -13.31 29.98 35.54
CA ASN A 180 -13.09 28.55 35.65
C ASN A 180 -13.43 27.89 34.30
N THR A 181 -12.44 27.75 33.42
CA THR A 181 -12.59 27.07 32.12
C THR A 181 -12.68 25.55 32.30
N GLY A 182 -13.87 25.10 32.70
CA GLY A 182 -14.24 23.68 32.78
C GLY A 182 -14.30 23.15 34.21
N SER A 183 -15.51 23.06 34.75
CA SER A 183 -15.86 22.17 35.86
C SER A 183 -17.33 21.78 35.72
N ALA A 184 -17.63 20.88 34.78
CA ALA A 184 -18.92 20.24 34.73
C ALA A 184 -18.92 19.07 35.74
N LEU A 185 -19.76 19.17 36.78
CA LEU A 185 -20.16 18.01 37.56
C LEU A 185 -21.06 17.14 36.66
N SER A 186 -20.45 16.24 35.90
CA SER A 186 -21.19 15.11 35.35
C SER A 186 -21.50 14.18 36.50
N PHE A 187 -22.78 14.09 36.86
CA PHE A 187 -23.27 12.87 37.49
C PHE A 187 -23.09 11.72 36.48
N ASP A 188 -22.93 10.49 36.98
CA ASP A 188 -23.02 9.31 36.13
C ASP A 188 -24.42 9.30 35.50
N GLN A 189 -24.51 9.70 34.24
CA GLN A 189 -25.72 9.45 33.47
C GLN A 189 -25.90 7.94 33.39
N ASP A 190 -27.13 7.48 33.62
CA ASP A 190 -27.53 6.08 33.51
C ASP A 190 -26.85 5.43 32.31
N GLU A 191 -26.29 4.23 32.50
CA GLU A 191 -25.54 3.57 31.44
C GLU A 191 -26.32 3.64 30.12
N PRO A 192 -25.73 4.16 29.03
CA PRO A 192 -26.48 4.45 27.81
C PRO A 192 -27.26 3.19 27.42
N GLY A 193 -28.59 3.35 27.34
CA GLY A 193 -29.50 2.23 27.12
C GLY A 193 -29.12 1.46 25.85
N PRO A 194 -29.50 0.19 25.69
CA PRO A 194 -29.01 -0.68 24.62
C PRO A 194 -29.09 -0.02 23.23
N PHE A 195 -30.23 0.62 22.90
CA PHE A 195 -30.44 1.39 21.67
C PHE A 195 -29.39 2.50 21.40
N GLN A 196 -28.88 3.15 22.45
CA GLN A 196 -27.85 4.18 22.33
C GLN A 196 -26.47 3.55 22.05
N ARG A 197 -26.16 2.40 22.65
CA ARG A 197 -24.93 1.64 22.36
C ARG A 197 -24.92 1.13 20.93
N ASP A 198 -26.03 0.58 20.44
CA ASP A 198 -26.16 0.13 19.05
C ASP A 198 -25.93 1.28 18.06
N ARG A 199 -26.46 2.47 18.35
CA ARG A 199 -26.25 3.68 17.55
C ARG A 199 -24.79 4.14 17.57
N GLU A 200 -24.13 4.11 18.73
CA GLU A 200 -22.70 4.42 18.87
C GLU A 200 -21.81 3.43 18.10
N VAL A 201 -22.11 2.13 18.20
CA VAL A 201 -21.41 1.05 17.48
C VAL A 201 -21.59 1.20 15.97
N SER A 202 -22.81 1.50 15.50
CA SER A 202 -23.10 1.75 14.08
C SER A 202 -22.31 2.94 13.55
N GLN A 203 -22.33 4.10 14.24
CA GLN A 203 -21.54 5.27 13.84
C GLN A 203 -20.03 5.02 13.89
N ALA A 204 -19.55 4.22 14.85
CA ALA A 204 -18.15 3.85 14.92
C ALA A 204 -17.73 2.94 13.76
N ASN A 205 -18.62 2.03 13.33
CA ASN A 205 -18.43 1.19 12.14
C ASN A 205 -18.41 2.00 10.84
N GLU A 206 -19.35 2.93 10.64
CA GLU A 206 -19.38 3.84 9.48
C GLU A 206 -18.08 4.66 9.36
N ARG A 207 -17.60 5.21 10.48
CA ARG A 207 -16.32 5.93 10.53
C ARG A 207 -15.13 5.01 10.22
N LEU A 208 -15.13 3.79 10.76
CA LEU A 208 -14.06 2.82 10.54
C LEU A 208 -14.01 2.34 9.07
N GLU A 209 -15.16 2.12 8.43
CA GLU A 209 -15.25 1.80 7.00
C GLU A 209 -14.76 2.99 6.15
N SER A 210 -15.27 4.20 6.42
CA SER A 210 -14.82 5.43 5.74
C SER A 210 -13.30 5.65 5.84
N MET A 211 -12.67 5.29 6.96
CA MET A 211 -11.21 5.34 7.11
C MET A 211 -10.51 4.22 6.34
N ARG A 212 -11.05 2.99 6.31
CA ARG A 212 -10.51 1.87 5.53
C ARG A 212 -10.58 2.13 4.03
N GLU A 213 -11.68 2.70 3.54
CA GLU A 213 -11.82 3.13 2.15
C GLU A 213 -10.77 4.18 1.77
N ARG A 214 -10.61 5.24 2.59
CA ARG A 214 -9.57 6.27 2.37
C ARG A 214 -8.16 5.70 2.38
N THR A 215 -7.84 4.78 3.30
CA THR A 215 -6.53 4.10 3.33
C THR A 215 -6.32 3.21 2.11
N THR A 216 -7.33 2.45 1.70
CA THR A 216 -7.28 1.57 0.53
C THR A 216 -7.08 2.38 -0.75
N HIS A 217 -7.87 3.44 -0.94
CA HIS A 217 -7.69 4.42 -2.01
C HIS A 217 -6.30 5.06 -2.00
N SER A 218 -5.78 5.46 -0.83
CA SER A 218 -4.42 6.03 -0.70
C SER A 218 -3.31 5.02 -1.01
N ASN A 219 -3.57 3.72 -0.87
CA ASN A 219 -2.63 2.65 -1.17
C ASN A 219 -2.64 2.21 -2.63
N GLU A 220 -3.71 2.44 -3.39
CA GLU A 220 -3.85 2.06 -4.80
C GLU A 220 -2.61 2.42 -5.66
N PRO A 221 -2.14 3.68 -5.74
CA PRO A 221 -0.94 4.03 -6.51
C PRO A 221 0.36 3.48 -5.89
N VAL A 222 0.40 3.25 -4.58
CA VAL A 222 1.56 2.66 -3.88
C VAL A 222 1.75 1.21 -4.33
N LEU A 223 0.68 0.42 -4.27
CA LEU A 223 0.70 -0.98 -4.67
C LEU A 223 0.90 -1.11 -6.18
N ALA A 224 0.27 -0.25 -6.99
CA ALA A 224 0.45 -0.24 -8.45
C ALA A 224 1.88 0.14 -8.87
N TYR A 225 2.52 1.11 -8.20
CA TYR A 225 3.94 1.43 -8.42
C TYR A 225 4.82 0.23 -8.11
N ARG A 226 4.65 -0.38 -6.94
CA ARG A 226 5.48 -1.51 -6.48
C ARG A 226 5.31 -2.73 -7.39
N ASP A 227 4.08 -3.09 -7.74
CA ASP A 227 3.80 -4.21 -8.64
C ASP A 227 4.38 -3.99 -10.05
N ALA A 228 4.45 -2.75 -10.54
CA ALA A 228 5.13 -2.40 -11.79
C ALA A 228 6.67 -2.37 -11.69
N LEU A 229 7.22 -2.03 -10.51
CA LEU A 229 8.66 -1.93 -10.27
C LEU A 229 9.32 -3.31 -10.13
N MET A 230 8.76 -4.19 -9.29
CA MET A 230 9.39 -5.48 -8.94
C MET A 230 9.84 -6.34 -10.14
N PRO A 231 9.03 -6.57 -11.20
CA PRO A 231 9.48 -7.37 -12.34
C PRO A 231 10.60 -6.72 -13.16
N ARG A 232 10.81 -5.40 -13.03
CA ARG A 232 11.83 -4.64 -13.78
C ARG A 232 13.15 -4.48 -13.02
N LEU A 233 13.18 -4.69 -11.70
CA LEU A 233 14.43 -4.72 -10.92
C LEU A 233 15.32 -5.90 -11.38
N PRO A 234 16.66 -5.80 -11.37
CA PRO A 234 17.53 -6.90 -11.75
C PRO A 234 17.54 -8.03 -10.71
N THR A 235 17.75 -9.26 -11.19
CA THR A 235 17.98 -10.43 -10.34
C THR A 235 19.39 -10.47 -9.75
N LYS A 236 20.39 -9.90 -10.46
CA LYS A 236 21.80 -9.88 -10.06
C LYS A 236 21.98 -9.34 -8.64
N GLY A 237 22.79 -10.03 -7.84
CA GLY A 237 23.03 -9.68 -6.43
C GLY A 237 21.83 -9.83 -5.49
N GLY A 238 20.70 -10.39 -5.95
CA GLY A 238 19.50 -10.56 -5.13
C GLY A 238 18.67 -9.28 -4.91
N VAL A 239 19.00 -8.17 -5.59
CA VAL A 239 18.36 -6.85 -5.39
C VAL A 239 16.84 -6.91 -5.49
N ARG A 240 16.31 -7.55 -6.54
CA ARG A 240 14.86 -7.79 -6.71
C ARG A 240 14.27 -8.56 -5.51
N LEU A 241 14.94 -9.61 -5.03
CA LEU A 241 14.40 -10.45 -3.96
C LEU A 241 14.35 -9.70 -2.62
N ALA A 242 15.39 -8.92 -2.30
CA ALA A 242 15.41 -8.05 -1.13
C ALA A 242 14.28 -7.00 -1.20
N ALA A 243 14.08 -6.36 -2.35
CA ALA A 243 12.98 -5.41 -2.55
C ALA A 243 11.60 -6.07 -2.38
N MET A 244 11.41 -7.29 -2.89
CA MET A 244 10.17 -8.05 -2.72
C MET A 244 9.94 -8.48 -1.27
N ALA A 245 10.98 -8.83 -0.52
CA ALA A 245 10.87 -9.15 0.91
C ALA A 245 10.44 -7.92 1.72
N THR A 246 11.04 -6.75 1.46
CA THR A 246 10.62 -5.47 2.05
C THR A 246 9.16 -5.12 1.70
N ASP A 247 8.73 -5.37 0.46
CA ASP A 247 7.33 -5.12 0.06
C ASP A 247 6.34 -6.07 0.75
N VAL A 248 6.68 -7.34 0.91
CA VAL A 248 5.87 -8.28 1.71
C VAL A 248 5.81 -7.81 3.17
N TYR A 249 6.93 -7.40 3.76
CA TYR A 249 6.97 -6.86 5.12
C TYR A 249 6.03 -5.67 5.28
N ASP A 250 6.16 -4.66 4.42
CA ASP A 250 5.35 -3.45 4.45
C ASP A 250 3.84 -3.74 4.30
N ARG A 251 3.45 -4.61 3.36
CA ARG A 251 2.04 -4.97 3.17
C ARG A 251 1.46 -5.68 4.39
N VAL A 252 2.22 -6.58 5.02
CA VAL A 252 1.75 -7.24 6.26
C VAL A 252 1.68 -6.24 7.41
N ALA A 253 2.70 -5.39 7.61
CA ALA A 253 2.72 -4.37 8.65
C ALA A 253 1.59 -3.33 8.49
N ALA A 254 1.23 -3.02 7.24
CA ALA A 254 0.09 -2.18 6.89
C ALA A 254 -1.27 -2.86 7.10
N GLY A 255 -1.31 -4.20 7.20
CA GLY A 255 -2.56 -4.97 7.22
C GLY A 255 -3.24 -5.06 5.84
N ASP A 256 -2.47 -5.02 4.77
CA ASP A 256 -2.99 -5.04 3.41
C ASP A 256 -3.22 -6.49 2.89
N PRO A 257 -4.40 -6.82 2.33
CA PRO A 257 -4.71 -8.18 1.87
C PRO A 257 -3.82 -8.66 0.71
N SER A 258 -3.21 -7.75 -0.06
CA SER A 258 -2.31 -8.10 -1.17
C SER A 258 -0.96 -8.67 -0.71
N ALA A 259 -0.68 -8.67 0.60
CA ALA A 259 0.48 -9.35 1.20
C ALA A 259 0.61 -10.83 0.79
N ARG A 260 -0.50 -11.57 0.68
CA ARG A 260 -0.50 -12.99 0.27
C ARG A 260 -0.08 -13.18 -1.19
N PRO A 261 -0.69 -12.49 -2.18
CA PRO A 261 -0.16 -12.43 -3.55
C PRO A 261 1.32 -12.02 -3.64
N ALA A 262 1.75 -11.00 -2.88
CA ALA A 262 3.14 -10.57 -2.86
C ALA A 262 4.09 -11.67 -2.36
N MET A 263 3.72 -12.39 -1.30
CA MET A 263 4.49 -13.55 -0.80
C MET A 263 4.57 -14.68 -1.82
N LYS A 264 3.48 -15.00 -2.53
CA LYS A 264 3.52 -16.01 -3.61
C LYS A 264 4.51 -15.63 -4.71
N ARG A 265 4.59 -14.35 -5.07
CA ARG A 265 5.60 -13.85 -6.02
C ARG A 265 7.03 -14.00 -5.46
N LEU A 266 7.24 -13.68 -4.18
CA LEU A 266 8.53 -13.83 -3.50
C LEU A 266 9.03 -15.30 -3.52
N ILE A 267 8.15 -16.26 -3.18
CA ILE A 267 8.47 -17.69 -3.21
C ILE A 267 8.84 -18.15 -4.63
N ASN A 268 8.06 -17.72 -5.63
CA ASN A 268 8.33 -18.04 -7.03
C ASN A 268 9.69 -17.48 -7.49
N GLU A 269 10.10 -16.31 -7.01
CA GLU A 269 11.42 -15.74 -7.31
C GLU A 269 12.55 -16.47 -6.58
N CYS A 270 12.35 -16.88 -5.31
CA CYS A 270 13.28 -17.76 -4.59
C CYS A 270 13.51 -19.07 -5.37
N ARG A 271 12.43 -19.68 -5.90
CA ARG A 271 12.51 -20.91 -6.70
C ARG A 271 13.33 -20.74 -7.98
N LYS A 272 13.27 -19.57 -8.64
CA LYS A 272 14.12 -19.27 -9.81
C LYS A 272 15.59 -19.15 -9.37
N LEU A 273 15.85 -18.38 -8.32
CA LEU A 273 17.19 -18.15 -7.77
C LEU A 273 17.85 -19.42 -7.17
N MET A 274 17.06 -20.44 -6.81
CA MET A 274 17.57 -21.77 -6.48
C MET A 274 18.53 -22.30 -7.56
N ARG A 275 18.23 -22.05 -8.84
CA ARG A 275 18.99 -22.54 -10.00
C ARG A 275 19.96 -21.51 -10.58
N ASP A 276 20.13 -20.34 -9.94
CA ASP A 276 21.03 -19.28 -10.41
C ASP A 276 22.48 -19.55 -9.97
N PRO A 277 23.42 -19.81 -10.91
CA PRO A 277 24.82 -20.08 -10.59
C PRO A 277 25.59 -18.83 -10.13
N HIS A 278 25.07 -17.62 -10.37
CA HIS A 278 25.74 -16.37 -10.02
C HIS A 278 25.46 -15.93 -8.57
N LEU A 279 24.55 -16.62 -7.86
CA LEU A 279 24.16 -16.27 -6.50
C LEU A 279 25.07 -16.96 -5.46
N THR A 280 26.10 -16.23 -5.00
CA THR A 280 27.08 -16.73 -4.01
C THR A 280 26.44 -17.15 -2.68
N VAL A 281 27.15 -17.96 -1.91
CA VAL A 281 26.72 -18.42 -0.56
C VAL A 281 26.40 -17.23 0.36
N GLU A 282 27.19 -16.16 0.29
CA GLU A 282 26.96 -14.94 1.07
C GLU A 282 25.66 -14.23 0.67
N HIS A 283 25.39 -14.07 -0.63
CA HIS A 283 24.12 -13.51 -1.09
C HIS A 283 22.94 -14.37 -0.62
N ARG A 284 23.04 -15.70 -0.71
CA ARG A 284 22.01 -16.63 -0.21
C ARG A 284 21.77 -16.48 1.29
N ARG A 285 22.83 -16.31 2.08
CA ARG A 285 22.73 -16.05 3.53
C ARG A 285 22.05 -14.71 3.84
N ASN A 286 22.45 -13.64 3.15
CA ASN A 286 21.88 -12.30 3.36
C ASN A 286 20.40 -12.25 2.98
N LEU A 287 20.02 -12.86 1.84
CA LEU A 287 18.62 -13.00 1.43
C LEU A 287 17.81 -13.87 2.39
N SER A 288 18.41 -14.93 2.95
CA SER A 288 17.76 -15.75 3.97
C SER A 288 17.48 -14.96 5.24
N ASN A 289 18.40 -14.09 5.67
CA ASN A 289 18.20 -13.19 6.81
C ASN A 289 17.01 -12.23 6.58
N GLU A 290 16.85 -11.67 5.37
CA GLU A 290 15.68 -10.85 5.05
C GLU A 290 14.36 -11.64 5.09
N ILE A 291 14.35 -12.87 4.59
CA ILE A 291 13.16 -13.74 4.63
C ILE A 291 12.83 -14.18 6.07
N ILE A 292 13.84 -14.38 6.92
CA ILE A 292 13.64 -14.68 8.36
C ILE A 292 12.90 -13.54 9.07
N LYS A 293 13.07 -12.26 8.67
CA LYS A 293 12.31 -11.13 9.25
C LYS A 293 10.80 -11.20 8.98
N LEU A 294 10.36 -11.98 7.97
CA LEU A 294 8.94 -12.23 7.69
C LEU A 294 8.34 -13.31 8.63
N ARG A 295 9.17 -14.03 9.38
CA ARG A 295 8.73 -15.12 10.26
C ARG A 295 7.89 -14.59 11.41
N GLY A 296 6.67 -15.11 11.55
CA GLY A 296 5.73 -14.71 12.60
C GLY A 296 5.09 -13.32 12.41
N LEU A 297 5.42 -12.60 11.33
CA LEU A 297 4.88 -11.28 11.04
C LEU A 297 3.36 -11.35 10.82
N ARG A 298 2.62 -10.58 11.63
CA ARG A 298 1.15 -10.57 11.65
C ARG A 298 0.61 -9.23 12.13
N THR A 299 -0.45 -8.77 11.49
CA THR A 299 -1.19 -7.54 11.85
C THR A 299 -2.68 -7.88 12.00
N LYS A 300 -3.30 -7.39 13.07
CA LYS A 300 -4.77 -7.46 13.23
C LYS A 300 -5.36 -6.23 12.55
N VAL A 301 -6.26 -6.44 11.61
CA VAL A 301 -7.06 -5.40 10.95
C VAL A 301 -8.46 -5.50 11.51
N VAL A 302 -8.99 -4.41 12.06
CA VAL A 302 -10.38 -4.40 12.56
C VAL A 302 -11.31 -4.17 11.38
N GLN A 303 -12.28 -5.06 11.20
CA GLN A 303 -13.31 -4.98 10.17
C GLN A 303 -14.64 -4.46 10.71
N GLY A 304 -14.83 -4.50 12.03
CA GLY A 304 -16.05 -4.05 12.67
C GLY A 304 -15.95 -4.06 14.18
N ILE A 305 -16.90 -3.35 14.76
CA ILE A 305 -17.19 -3.21 16.18
C ILE A 305 -18.57 -3.83 16.36
N GLU A 306 -18.73 -4.69 17.35
CA GLU A 306 -19.97 -5.42 17.64
C GLU A 306 -20.19 -5.45 19.15
N LEU A 307 -21.43 -5.59 19.62
CA LEU A 307 -21.70 -5.91 21.02
C LEU A 307 -21.65 -7.44 21.18
N ASN A 308 -21.04 -7.92 22.26
CA ASN A 308 -21.11 -9.33 22.65
C ASN A 308 -22.32 -9.61 23.55
N ASP A 309 -22.54 -10.87 23.90
CA ASP A 309 -23.62 -11.38 24.76
C ASP A 309 -23.71 -10.79 26.19
N ARG A 310 -22.88 -9.77 26.51
CA ARG A 310 -22.85 -9.03 27.77
C ARG A 310 -22.91 -7.52 27.56
N ASP A 311 -23.41 -7.08 26.40
CA ASP A 311 -23.48 -5.68 25.94
C ASP A 311 -22.15 -4.93 26.00
N LYS A 312 -21.03 -5.66 25.85
CA LYS A 312 -19.68 -5.09 25.81
C LYS A 312 -19.18 -5.00 24.38
N ILE A 313 -18.53 -3.87 24.09
CA ILE A 313 -17.89 -3.62 22.81
C ILE A 313 -16.79 -4.65 22.54
N ALA A 314 -16.95 -5.40 21.47
CA ALA A 314 -16.02 -6.37 20.92
C ALA A 314 -15.54 -5.92 19.53
N PHE A 315 -14.40 -6.47 19.09
CA PHE A 315 -13.76 -6.10 17.81
C PHE A 315 -13.60 -7.30 16.88
N ARG A 316 -14.48 -7.36 15.86
CA ARG A 316 -14.32 -8.27 14.74
C ARG A 316 -13.14 -7.82 13.88
N GLY A 317 -12.16 -8.70 13.69
CA GLY A 317 -10.97 -8.36 12.91
C GLY A 317 -10.30 -9.56 12.27
N VAL A 318 -9.76 -9.33 11.09
CA VAL A 318 -9.00 -10.33 10.31
C VAL A 318 -7.51 -10.15 10.58
N ARG A 319 -6.78 -11.26 10.64
CA ARG A 319 -5.32 -11.27 10.76
C ARG A 319 -4.69 -11.39 9.38
N VAL A 320 -3.98 -10.34 8.97
CA VAL A 320 -3.05 -10.41 7.82
C VAL A 320 -1.72 -10.96 8.35
N SER A 321 -1.27 -12.09 7.83
CA SER A 321 -0.05 -12.77 8.26
C SER A 321 0.51 -13.67 7.17
N ILE A 322 1.82 -13.88 7.18
CA ILE A 322 2.47 -14.87 6.31
C ILE A 322 2.43 -16.25 6.97
N PRO A 323 1.96 -17.30 6.29
CA PRO A 323 2.04 -18.67 6.80
C PRO A 323 3.50 -19.11 7.04
N GLN A 324 3.78 -19.80 8.15
CA GLN A 324 5.13 -20.30 8.44
C GLN A 324 5.67 -21.22 7.31
N ARG A 325 4.79 -22.03 6.70
CA ARG A 325 5.15 -22.90 5.55
C ARG A 325 5.67 -22.12 4.34
N ASP A 326 5.14 -20.92 4.10
CA ASP A 326 5.48 -20.06 2.97
C ASP A 326 6.90 -19.48 3.17
N VAL A 327 7.23 -19.08 4.41
CA VAL A 327 8.59 -18.66 4.81
C VAL A 327 9.57 -19.83 4.73
N THR A 328 9.21 -21.00 5.26
CA THR A 328 10.06 -22.20 5.22
C THR A 328 10.34 -22.64 3.78
N ALA A 329 9.36 -22.62 2.89
CA ALA A 329 9.54 -22.95 1.47
C ALA A 329 10.50 -21.96 0.78
N ALA A 330 10.35 -20.66 1.04
CA ALA A 330 11.25 -19.64 0.49
C ALA A 330 12.71 -19.83 0.95
N LEU A 331 12.92 -20.16 2.23
CA LEU A 331 14.25 -20.47 2.77
C LEU A 331 14.84 -21.74 2.16
N ALA A 332 14.06 -22.82 2.01
CA ALA A 332 14.53 -24.05 1.38
C ALA A 332 15.05 -23.79 -0.05
N TYR A 333 14.31 -23.04 -0.86
CA TYR A 333 14.73 -22.66 -2.21
C TYR A 333 16.04 -21.85 -2.24
N LEU A 334 16.27 -20.95 -1.26
CA LEU A 334 17.55 -20.23 -1.17
C LEU A 334 18.71 -21.14 -0.78
N SER A 335 18.47 -22.14 0.07
CA SER A 335 19.43 -23.18 0.47
C SER A 335 19.72 -24.21 -0.63
N GLY A 336 19.10 -24.12 -1.82
CA GLY A 336 19.27 -25.12 -2.89
C GLY A 336 18.44 -26.39 -2.69
N ILE A 337 17.55 -26.43 -1.69
CA ILE A 337 16.72 -27.57 -1.36
C ILE A 337 15.35 -27.35 -2.00
N GLU A 338 14.96 -28.22 -2.94
CA GLU A 338 13.57 -28.26 -3.40
C GLU A 338 12.74 -28.87 -2.26
N PRO A 339 11.84 -28.10 -1.61
CA PRO A 339 11.08 -28.63 -0.49
C PRO A 339 10.18 -29.75 -0.99
N THR A 340 10.27 -30.92 -0.36
CA THR A 340 9.26 -31.98 -0.44
C THR A 340 7.97 -31.47 0.18
N VAL A 341 7.27 -30.62 -0.58
CA VAL A 341 5.88 -30.29 -0.34
C VAL A 341 5.12 -31.60 -0.52
N ALA A 342 4.86 -32.29 0.59
CA ALA A 342 3.81 -33.28 0.65
C ALA A 342 2.59 -32.64 0.00
N ARG A 343 2.12 -33.22 -1.11
CA ARG A 343 0.90 -32.78 -1.79
C ARG A 343 -0.26 -33.12 -0.86
N GLY A 344 -0.53 -32.21 0.06
CA GLY A 344 -1.77 -32.16 0.81
C GLY A 344 -2.83 -31.67 -0.15
N ASP A 345 -3.49 -32.64 -0.79
CA ASP A 345 -4.84 -32.48 -1.31
C ASP A 345 -5.81 -32.14 -0.15
#